data_AF-A0A815EMN5-F1
#
_entry.id   AF-A0A815EMN5-F1
#
_cell.length_a   1.000
_cell.length_b   1.000
_cell.length_c   1.000
_cell.angle_alpha   90.00
_cell.angle_beta   90.00
_cell.angle_gamma   90.00
#
_symmetry.space_group_name_H-M   'P 1'
#
loop_
_entity.id
_entity.type
_entity.pdbx_description
1 polymer ?
#
loop_
_entity_poly.entity_id
_entity_poly.type
_entity_poly.pdbx_seq_one_letter_code
_entity_poly.pdbx_strand_id
1 'polypeptide(L)'
;MQNDVSHLPYKLIFHKTHGDDCEYTTDEGILDLKAFGYKNRPKYVDVRDSVSTNLVTYSFNGCFAYSTKDACQNAAACITDEISKKDRLIARQEGRSFTHTQGVSTIIYTDGASIKVQVFLLCSTSESMKAQRADDNNYIIQIESKCACPGKCTYKSNGLTGGAVFIIILICIITTYLIISIIFLRFVKHEQGINLIPNRTLWLQIGADAMNGVRFTVSKVRGRDSYEKL
;
A
#
# COMPACT_ATOMS: atom_id res chain seq x y z
N MET A 1 42.70 -7.01 27.55
CA MET A 1 42.60 -7.73 26.27
C MET A 1 41.38 -7.18 25.56
N GLN A 2 41.63 -6.20 24.68
CA GLN A 2 40.63 -5.51 23.88
C GLN A 2 40.41 -6.38 22.64
N ASN A 3 39.24 -7.00 22.49
CA ASN A 3 38.94 -7.81 21.30
C ASN A 3 38.37 -6.92 20.21
N ASP A 4 39.17 -6.83 19.15
CA ASP A 4 39.00 -6.07 17.92
C ASP A 4 37.78 -6.57 17.12
N VAL A 5 36.92 -5.64 16.72
CA VAL A 5 35.73 -5.90 15.89
C VAL A 5 36.01 -5.33 14.51
N SER A 6 36.78 -6.06 13.72
CA SER A 6 37.24 -5.57 12.43
C SER A 6 37.24 -6.62 11.32
N HIS A 7 36.20 -7.45 11.20
CA HIS A 7 35.96 -8.22 9.97
C HIS A 7 34.47 -8.52 9.73
N LEU A 8 33.77 -7.59 9.07
CA LEU A 8 32.51 -7.88 8.36
C LEU A 8 32.56 -7.20 6.98
N PRO A 9 32.59 -7.95 5.86
CA PRO A 9 32.52 -7.38 4.53
C PRO A 9 31.06 -7.32 4.06
N TYR A 10 30.21 -6.61 4.79
CA TYR A 10 28.95 -6.14 4.21
C TYR A 10 28.65 -4.74 4.73
N LYS A 11 28.71 -3.80 3.80
CA LYS A 11 28.27 -2.44 4.01
C LYS A 11 26.75 -2.51 4.20
N LEU A 12 26.27 -2.41 5.43
CA LEU A 12 24.86 -2.17 5.71
C LEU A 12 24.50 -0.81 5.10
N ILE A 13 23.95 -0.82 3.89
CA ILE A 13 23.42 0.40 3.27
C ILE A 13 22.07 0.67 3.94
N PHE A 14 22.10 1.40 5.05
CA PHE A 14 20.90 2.02 5.61
C PHE A 14 20.56 3.26 4.78
N HIS A 15 19.72 3.09 3.76
CA HIS A 15 18.93 4.24 3.31
C HIS A 15 17.80 4.44 4.34
N LYS A 16 18.10 5.24 5.36
CA LYS A 16 17.08 5.84 6.20
C LYS A 16 16.32 6.84 5.34
N THR A 17 15.17 6.45 4.83
CA THR A 17 14.21 7.39 4.24
C THR A 17 13.03 7.57 5.19
N HIS A 18 12.66 8.84 5.31
CA HIS A 18 11.72 9.44 6.24
C HIS A 18 10.37 8.70 6.30
N GLY A 19 9.79 8.57 7.50
CA GLY A 19 8.34 8.60 7.79
C GLY A 19 7.37 7.56 7.20
N ASP A 20 7.61 7.02 6.00
CA ASP A 20 6.65 6.26 5.20
C ASP A 20 7.28 5.08 4.42
N ASP A 21 8.61 4.92 4.44
CA ASP A 21 9.28 3.91 3.63
C ASP A 21 9.29 2.56 4.35
N CYS A 22 8.24 1.82 4.08
CA CYS A 22 8.09 0.40 4.35
C CYS A 22 8.78 -0.48 3.30
N GLU A 23 9.70 0.07 2.53
CA GLU A 23 10.42 -0.61 1.46
C GLU A 23 11.87 -0.83 1.89
N TYR A 24 12.33 -2.07 1.83
CA TYR A 24 13.69 -2.45 2.18
C TYR A 24 14.36 -3.07 0.96
N THR A 25 15.54 -2.59 0.62
CA THR A 25 16.36 -3.18 -0.43
C THR A 25 17.23 -4.29 0.15
N THR A 26 17.12 -5.49 -0.43
CA THR A 26 18.03 -6.61 -0.19
C THR A 26 18.86 -6.87 -1.45
N ASP A 27 19.81 -7.78 -1.35
CA ASP A 27 20.57 -8.33 -2.48
C ASP A 27 19.70 -9.11 -3.47
N GLU A 28 18.56 -9.64 -3.02
CA GLU A 28 17.58 -10.39 -3.84
C GLU A 28 16.49 -9.51 -4.48
N GLY A 29 16.31 -8.27 -3.99
CA GLY A 29 15.33 -7.33 -4.53
C GLY A 29 14.72 -6.40 -3.49
N ILE A 30 13.59 -5.77 -3.83
CA ILE A 30 12.88 -4.88 -2.91
C ILE A 30 11.82 -5.68 -2.16
N LEU A 31 11.83 -5.54 -0.83
CA LEU A 31 10.81 -6.06 0.07
C LEU A 31 9.89 -4.92 0.52
N ASP A 32 8.63 -4.98 0.12
CA ASP A 32 7.65 -3.95 0.42
C ASP A 32 6.69 -4.40 1.54
N LEU A 33 6.89 -3.84 2.75
CA LEU A 33 6.07 -4.15 3.91
C LEU A 33 4.66 -3.59 3.84
N LYS A 34 4.34 -2.71 2.89
CA LYS A 34 2.96 -2.27 2.66
C LYS A 34 2.07 -3.46 2.31
N ALA A 35 2.64 -4.52 1.70
CA ALA A 35 1.94 -5.77 1.47
C ALA A 35 1.48 -6.46 2.78
N PHE A 36 2.13 -6.19 3.91
CA PHE A 36 1.82 -6.75 5.23
C PHE A 36 1.02 -5.81 6.13
N GLY A 37 0.48 -4.71 5.59
CA GLY A 37 -0.32 -3.81 6.40
C GLY A 37 -1.47 -3.09 5.69
N TYR A 38 -2.45 -2.67 6.48
CA TYR A 38 -3.51 -1.76 6.06
C TYR A 38 -3.42 -0.43 6.80
N LYS A 39 -3.82 0.66 6.15
CA LYS A 39 -3.91 1.96 6.82
C LYS A 39 -5.00 1.92 7.90
N ASN A 40 -4.68 2.44 9.10
CA ASN A 40 -5.59 2.64 10.23
C ASN A 40 -6.22 1.36 10.83
N ARG A 41 -5.82 0.17 10.41
CA ARG A 41 -6.30 -1.09 10.98
C ARG A 41 -5.26 -2.20 10.82
N PRO A 42 -5.20 -3.18 11.73
CA PRO A 42 -4.34 -4.34 11.56
C PRO A 42 -4.73 -5.16 10.32
N LYS A 43 -3.74 -5.68 9.60
CA LYS A 43 -3.96 -6.61 8.48
C LYS A 43 -4.31 -7.99 9.01
N TYR A 44 -3.60 -8.44 10.03
CA TYR A 44 -3.83 -9.71 10.69
C TYR A 44 -4.50 -9.42 12.02
N VAL A 45 -5.68 -10.00 12.24
CA VAL A 45 -6.54 -9.69 13.37
C VAL A 45 -6.87 -10.99 14.10
N ASP A 46 -6.83 -10.93 15.43
CA ASP A 46 -7.23 -12.02 16.31
C ASP A 46 -6.58 -13.39 16.00
N VAL A 47 -5.31 -13.37 15.61
CA VAL A 47 -4.55 -14.61 15.36
C VAL A 47 -4.26 -15.27 16.69
N ARG A 48 -4.75 -16.50 16.90
CA ARG A 48 -4.56 -17.24 18.15
C ARG A 48 -3.10 -17.64 18.34
N ASP A 49 -2.69 -17.73 19.61
CA ASP A 49 -1.40 -18.26 20.00
C ASP A 49 -1.20 -19.69 19.47
N SER A 50 -0.13 -19.92 18.72
CA SER A 50 0.14 -21.22 18.09
C SER A 50 0.54 -22.33 19.07
N VAL A 51 0.87 -22.00 20.33
CA VAL A 51 1.33 -22.96 21.35
C VAL A 51 0.23 -23.22 22.41
N SER A 52 -0.97 -22.64 22.23
CA SER A 52 -2.25 -22.99 22.86
C SER A 52 -2.36 -22.98 24.40
N THR A 53 -1.35 -22.55 25.15
CA THR A 53 -1.45 -22.43 26.62
C THR A 53 -1.94 -21.06 27.09
N ASN A 54 -1.86 -20.05 26.23
CA ASN A 54 -2.27 -18.68 26.54
C ASN A 54 -3.60 -18.36 25.84
N LEU A 55 -4.59 -17.90 26.60
CA LEU A 55 -5.86 -17.37 26.10
C LEU A 55 -5.66 -15.94 25.58
N VAL A 56 -4.82 -15.78 24.57
CA VAL A 56 -4.51 -14.49 23.94
C VAL A 56 -4.56 -14.58 22.42
N THR A 57 -4.98 -13.49 21.79
CA THR A 57 -4.92 -13.30 20.34
C THR A 57 -3.97 -12.17 19.99
N TYR A 58 -3.42 -12.22 18.78
CA TYR A 58 -2.45 -11.28 18.25
C TYR A 58 -3.04 -10.52 17.06
N SER A 59 -2.91 -9.20 17.09
CA SER A 59 -3.24 -8.32 15.97
C SER A 59 -1.97 -7.62 15.49
N PHE A 60 -1.66 -7.74 14.20
CA PHE A 60 -0.41 -7.25 13.60
C PHE A 60 -0.63 -6.44 12.33
N ASN A 61 0.19 -5.41 12.17
CA ASN A 61 0.25 -4.56 11.00
C ASN A 61 1.72 -4.25 10.67
N GLY A 62 2.20 -4.66 9.51
CA GLY A 62 3.62 -4.55 9.17
C GLY A 62 4.10 -3.13 8.89
N CYS A 63 3.37 -2.38 8.07
CA CYS A 63 3.88 -1.08 7.60
C CYS A 63 3.26 0.14 8.31
N PHE A 64 1.94 0.13 8.47
CA PHE A 64 1.18 1.30 8.88
C PHE A 64 0.87 1.23 10.37
N ALA A 65 0.94 2.36 11.05
CA ALA A 65 0.47 2.45 12.43
C ALA A 65 -1.05 2.29 12.47
N TYR A 66 -1.55 1.65 13.52
CA TYR A 66 -2.96 1.66 13.84
C TYR A 66 -3.15 1.98 15.32
N SER A 67 -4.33 2.49 15.66
CA SER A 67 -4.71 2.70 17.05
C SER A 67 -6.01 2.00 17.37
N THR A 68 -6.07 1.33 18.53
CA THR A 68 -7.34 0.90 19.14
C THR A 68 -7.81 1.96 20.14
N LYS A 69 -9.09 1.92 20.53
CA LYS A 69 -9.67 2.95 21.40
C LYS A 69 -8.98 3.02 22.76
N ASP A 70 -8.52 1.87 23.29
CA ASP A 70 -8.28 1.75 24.73
C ASP A 70 -6.82 1.43 25.14
N ALA A 71 -5.96 0.92 24.25
CA ALA A 71 -4.59 0.55 24.66
C ALA A 71 -3.53 0.66 23.58
N CYS A 72 -3.81 0.16 22.38
CA CYS A 72 -2.78 0.02 21.35
C CYS A 72 -2.69 1.30 20.54
N GLN A 73 -1.81 2.23 20.92
CA GLN A 73 -1.59 3.51 20.24
C GLN A 73 -0.33 3.47 19.37
N ASN A 74 -0.45 3.90 18.10
CA ASN A 74 0.63 3.81 17.10
C ASN A 74 1.24 2.40 16.99
N ALA A 75 0.38 1.38 17.10
CA ALA A 75 0.79 -0.01 17.22
C ALA A 75 1.23 -0.59 15.87
N ALA A 76 2.26 -1.42 15.93
CA ALA A 76 2.56 -2.44 14.92
C ALA A 76 1.98 -3.79 15.35
N ALA A 77 2.02 -4.10 16.65
CA ALA A 77 1.42 -5.31 17.21
C ALA A 77 0.72 -5.04 18.55
N CYS A 78 -0.39 -5.73 18.74
CA CYS A 78 -1.25 -5.66 19.92
C CYS A 78 -1.66 -7.09 20.29
N ILE A 79 -1.82 -7.36 21.58
CA ILE A 79 -2.43 -8.61 22.05
C ILE A 79 -3.74 -8.31 22.75
N THR A 80 -4.68 -9.24 22.64
CA THR A 80 -5.96 -9.18 23.35
C THR A 80 -6.11 -10.44 24.18
N ASP A 81 -6.35 -10.27 25.47
CA ASP A 81 -6.66 -11.38 26.36
C ASP A 81 -8.10 -11.86 26.11
N GLU A 82 -8.28 -13.16 25.84
CA GLU A 82 -9.57 -13.71 25.43
C GLU A 82 -10.60 -13.72 26.58
N ILE A 83 -10.15 -13.72 27.84
CA ILE A 83 -11.03 -13.72 29.02
C ILE A 83 -11.47 -12.30 29.35
N SER A 84 -10.50 -11.42 29.58
CA SER A 84 -10.74 -10.05 30.02
C SER A 84 -11.11 -9.10 28.89
N LYS A 85 -10.93 -9.51 27.63
CA LYS A 85 -11.11 -8.69 26.41
C LYS A 85 -10.30 -7.40 26.45
N LYS A 86 -9.17 -7.42 27.18
CA LYS A 86 -8.31 -6.25 27.35
C LYS A 86 -7.16 -6.29 26.36
N ASP A 87 -7.00 -5.19 25.64
CA ASP A 87 -5.88 -4.97 24.73
C ASP A 87 -4.62 -4.57 25.49
N ARG A 88 -3.45 -5.01 24.99
CA ARG A 88 -2.14 -4.58 25.44
C ARG A 88 -1.21 -4.35 24.26
N LEU A 89 -0.58 -3.17 24.23
CA LEU A 89 0.45 -2.82 23.26
C LEU A 89 1.69 -3.68 23.49
N ILE A 90 2.20 -4.32 22.43
CA ILE A 90 3.46 -5.09 22.47
C ILE A 90 4.49 -4.56 21.47
N ALA A 91 4.09 -3.78 20.46
CA ALA A 91 5.01 -3.13 19.55
C ALA A 91 4.42 -1.88 18.92
N ARG A 92 5.27 -0.86 18.73
CA ARG A 92 5.00 0.36 17.97
C ARG A 92 5.60 0.25 16.57
N GLN A 93 5.10 1.08 15.65
CA GLN A 93 5.72 1.21 14.33
C GLN A 93 7.07 1.94 14.35
N GLU A 94 7.25 2.82 15.33
CA GLU A 94 8.51 3.54 15.54
C GLU A 94 9.58 2.62 16.13
N GLY A 95 10.85 2.89 15.80
CA GLY A 95 11.97 2.12 16.33
C GLY A 95 12.10 0.70 15.77
N ARG A 96 11.49 0.42 14.61
CA ARG A 96 11.65 -0.85 13.90
C ARG A 96 13.06 -0.98 13.31
N SER A 97 13.60 -2.19 13.32
CA SER A 97 14.85 -2.53 12.63
C SER A 97 14.65 -3.70 11.68
N PHE A 98 15.34 -3.67 10.55
CA PHE A 98 15.28 -4.71 9.53
C PHE A 98 16.62 -5.43 9.41
N THR A 99 16.57 -6.73 9.18
CA THR A 99 17.74 -7.55 8.87
C THR A 99 17.35 -8.59 7.84
N HIS A 100 18.21 -8.80 6.85
CA HIS A 100 18.08 -9.87 5.88
C HIS A 100 19.29 -10.78 6.02
N THR A 101 19.07 -12.06 6.27
CA THR A 101 20.15 -13.03 6.48
C THR A 101 19.74 -14.38 5.92
N GLN A 102 20.58 -14.94 5.05
CA GLN A 102 20.38 -16.27 4.45
C GLN A 102 18.98 -16.44 3.81
N GLY A 103 18.50 -15.43 3.07
CA GLY A 103 17.20 -15.47 2.39
C GLY A 103 15.98 -15.27 3.31
N VAL A 104 16.20 -15.03 4.61
CA VAL A 104 15.12 -14.74 5.57
C VAL A 104 15.16 -13.26 5.94
N SER A 105 14.01 -12.61 5.76
CA SER A 105 13.81 -11.21 6.14
C SER A 105 13.18 -11.14 7.53
N THR A 106 13.88 -10.52 8.47
CA THR A 106 13.43 -10.35 9.85
C THR A 106 13.25 -8.88 10.16
N ILE A 107 12.11 -8.54 10.76
CA ILE A 107 11.84 -7.19 11.27
C ILE A 107 11.63 -7.29 12.76
N ILE A 108 12.27 -6.42 13.50
CA ILE A 108 12.11 -6.32 14.95
C ILE A 108 11.36 -5.04 15.23
N TYR A 109 10.23 -5.16 15.92
CA TYR A 109 9.49 -4.04 16.48
C TYR A 109 9.66 -4.02 17.99
N THR A 110 9.52 -2.83 18.59
CA THR A 110 9.61 -2.66 20.05
C THR A 110 8.46 -1.81 20.55
N ASP A 111 8.12 -1.93 21.83
CA ASP A 111 7.15 -1.04 22.48
C ASP A 111 7.75 0.33 22.88
N GLY A 112 9.08 0.49 22.71
CA GLY A 112 9.87 1.62 23.19
C GLY A 112 10.44 1.43 24.59
N ALA A 113 10.20 0.28 25.23
CA ALA A 113 10.72 -0.05 26.55
C ALA A 113 11.51 -1.37 26.53
N SER A 114 10.88 -2.50 26.83
CA SER A 114 11.56 -3.80 26.97
C SER A 114 10.95 -4.91 26.13
N ILE A 115 9.79 -4.68 25.51
CA ILE A 115 9.12 -5.70 24.70
C ILE A 115 9.69 -5.67 23.28
N LYS A 116 9.96 -6.87 22.75
CA LYS A 116 10.43 -7.07 21.38
C LYS A 116 9.52 -8.05 20.66
N VAL A 117 9.18 -7.69 19.42
CA VAL A 117 8.40 -8.55 18.52
C VAL A 117 9.24 -8.83 17.29
N GLN A 118 9.66 -10.08 17.14
CA GLN A 118 10.43 -10.55 15.99
C GLN A 118 9.47 -11.09 14.94
N VAL A 119 9.47 -10.48 13.76
CA VAL A 119 8.63 -10.85 12.63
C VAL A 119 9.51 -11.50 11.58
N PHE A 120 9.31 -12.80 11.36
CA PHE A 120 9.95 -13.56 10.30
C PHE A 120 9.05 -13.57 9.06
N LEU A 121 9.57 -13.05 7.96
CA LEU A 121 8.91 -13.09 6.66
C LEU A 121 9.45 -14.29 5.89
N LEU A 122 8.59 -15.28 5.69
CA LEU A 122 8.90 -16.55 5.04
C LEU A 122 8.33 -16.54 3.63
N CYS A 123 9.23 -16.57 2.64
CA CYS A 123 8.87 -16.68 1.23
C CYS A 123 8.15 -18.02 0.99
N SER A 124 6.86 -17.95 0.67
CA SER A 124 6.02 -19.13 0.42
C SER A 124 4.92 -18.82 -0.57
N THR A 125 4.34 -19.85 -1.19
CA THR A 125 3.12 -19.72 -1.98
C THR A 125 1.86 -19.70 -1.13
N SER A 126 1.95 -20.15 0.13
CA SER A 126 0.90 -20.03 1.15
C SER A 126 0.78 -18.60 1.68
N GLU A 127 -0.40 -18.25 2.14
CA GLU A 127 -0.63 -17.02 2.92
C GLU A 127 -1.10 -17.39 4.31
N SER A 128 -0.24 -17.21 5.31
CA SER A 128 -0.58 -17.52 6.70
C SER A 128 0.21 -16.63 7.67
N MET A 129 -0.32 -16.47 8.89
CA MET A 129 0.40 -15.87 10.01
C MET A 129 0.29 -16.79 11.22
N LYS A 130 1.40 -16.98 11.91
CA LYS A 130 1.47 -17.60 13.23
C LYS A 130 2.09 -16.63 14.21
N ALA A 131 1.62 -16.65 15.44
CA ALA A 131 2.14 -15.83 16.51
C ALA A 131 2.23 -16.63 17.80
N GLN A 132 3.29 -16.41 18.55
CA GLN A 132 3.49 -17.03 19.85
C GLN A 132 4.33 -16.13 20.76
N ARG A 133 4.15 -16.32 22.06
CA ARG A 133 5.05 -15.80 23.07
C ARG A 133 6.30 -16.66 23.14
N ALA A 134 7.47 -16.05 22.98
CA ALA A 134 8.76 -16.75 23.12
C ALA A 134 9.23 -16.77 24.58
N ASP A 135 9.10 -15.63 25.25
CA ASP A 135 9.35 -15.47 26.69
C ASP A 135 8.53 -14.28 27.25
N ASP A 136 8.88 -13.80 28.45
CA ASP A 136 8.09 -12.76 29.08
C ASP A 136 7.99 -11.45 28.29
N ASN A 137 9.05 -11.09 27.57
CA ASN A 137 9.18 -9.82 26.85
C ASN A 137 9.43 -9.99 25.34
N ASN A 138 9.57 -11.21 24.85
CA ASN A 138 9.82 -11.50 23.44
C ASN A 138 8.65 -12.26 22.81
N TYR A 139 8.21 -11.76 21.67
CA TYR A 139 7.16 -12.36 20.85
C TYR A 139 7.70 -12.71 19.48
N ILE A 140 7.20 -13.79 18.92
CA ILE A 140 7.56 -14.25 17.58
C ILE A 140 6.31 -14.27 16.72
N ILE A 141 6.41 -13.63 15.56
CA ILE A 141 5.42 -13.67 14.50
C ILE A 141 6.10 -14.26 13.26
N GLN A 142 5.44 -15.21 12.62
CA GLN A 142 5.87 -15.78 11.35
C GLN A 142 4.79 -15.51 10.33
N ILE A 143 5.17 -14.91 9.20
CA ILE A 143 4.27 -14.62 8.09
C ILE A 143 4.78 -15.36 6.87
N GLU A 144 3.96 -16.27 6.36
CA GLU A 144 4.17 -16.91 5.07
C GLU A 144 3.42 -16.11 4.01
N SER A 145 4.12 -15.69 2.95
CA SER A 145 3.50 -15.01 1.83
C SER A 145 4.42 -15.00 0.61
N LYS A 146 3.83 -14.90 -0.58
CA LYS A 146 4.56 -14.59 -1.82
C LYS A 146 5.25 -13.23 -1.74
N CYS A 147 4.70 -12.31 -0.95
CA CYS A 147 5.25 -10.98 -0.75
C CYS A 147 6.41 -10.93 0.25
N ALA A 148 6.71 -12.04 0.92
CA ALA A 148 7.93 -12.15 1.71
C ALA A 148 9.17 -12.41 0.84
N CYS A 149 8.96 -12.81 -0.42
CA CYS A 149 10.02 -12.97 -1.40
C CYS A 149 10.40 -11.60 -2.00
N PRO A 150 11.65 -11.14 -1.86
CA PRO A 150 12.09 -9.86 -2.44
C PRO A 150 11.80 -9.78 -3.95
N GLY A 151 11.29 -8.64 -4.41
CA GLY A 151 10.97 -8.37 -5.81
C GLY A 151 9.75 -9.11 -6.39
N LYS A 152 9.04 -9.93 -5.60
CA LYS A 152 7.86 -10.68 -6.09
C LYS A 152 6.53 -9.99 -5.86
N CYS A 153 6.48 -9.01 -4.97
CA CYS A 153 5.30 -8.19 -4.75
C CYS A 153 5.61 -6.72 -4.93
N THR A 154 4.64 -6.02 -5.52
CA THR A 154 4.61 -4.56 -5.56
C THR A 154 3.29 -4.16 -4.93
N TYR A 155 3.33 -3.39 -3.83
CA TYR A 155 2.10 -2.87 -3.26
C TYR A 155 1.48 -1.87 -4.23
N LYS A 156 0.36 -2.25 -4.84
CA LYS A 156 -0.49 -1.29 -5.54
C LYS A 156 -1.37 -0.63 -4.51
N SER A 157 -1.01 0.60 -4.11
CA SER A 157 -1.95 1.43 -3.35
C SER A 157 -3.22 1.58 -4.18
N ASN A 158 -4.39 1.21 -3.64
CA ASN A 158 -5.69 1.39 -4.28
C ASN A 158 -6.13 2.88 -4.39
N GLY A 159 -5.17 3.81 -4.46
CA GLY A 159 -5.45 5.21 -4.75
C GLY A 159 -5.83 5.38 -6.21
N LEU A 160 -6.75 6.31 -6.48
CA LEU A 160 -6.96 6.78 -7.86
C LEU A 160 -5.62 7.30 -8.38
N THR A 161 -5.25 6.88 -9.59
CA THR A 161 -4.08 7.41 -10.25
C THR A 161 -4.26 8.93 -10.43
N GLY A 162 -3.17 9.69 -10.41
CA GLY A 162 -3.24 11.14 -10.65
C GLY A 162 -3.96 11.48 -11.96
N GLY A 163 -3.85 10.62 -12.97
CA GLY A 163 -4.60 10.74 -14.23
C GLY A 163 -6.12 10.63 -14.05
N ALA A 164 -6.61 9.71 -13.21
CA ALA A 164 -8.05 9.60 -12.94
C ALA A 164 -8.58 10.85 -12.21
N VAL A 165 -7.82 11.39 -11.26
CA VAL A 165 -8.18 12.64 -10.55
C VAL A 165 -8.24 13.82 -11.53
N PHE A 166 -7.25 13.94 -12.41
CA PHE A 166 -7.24 14.99 -13.44
C PHE A 166 -8.46 14.91 -14.37
N ILE A 167 -8.82 13.70 -14.83
CA ILE A 167 -10.01 13.49 -15.68
C ILE A 167 -11.30 13.91 -14.96
N ILE A 168 -11.43 13.58 -13.67
CA ILE A 168 -12.61 13.98 -12.88
C ILE A 168 -12.73 15.50 -12.83
N ILE A 169 -11.63 16.22 -12.56
CA ILE A 169 -11.61 17.69 -12.53
C ILE A 169 -12.00 18.26 -13.90
N LEU A 170 -11.43 17.73 -14.98
CA LEU A 170 -11.73 18.15 -16.35
C LEU A 170 -13.22 18.01 -16.66
N ILE A 171 -13.83 16.87 -16.31
CA ILE A 171 -15.27 16.62 -16.52
C ILE A 171 -16.11 17.65 -15.75
N CYS A 172 -15.79 17.92 -14.48
CA CYS A 172 -16.50 18.92 -13.68
C CYS A 172 -16.48 20.32 -14.32
N ILE A 173 -15.33 20.74 -14.85
CA ILE A 173 -15.18 22.03 -15.53
C ILE A 173 -16.01 22.06 -16.82
N ILE A 174 -15.91 21.01 -17.65
CA ILE A 174 -16.66 20.91 -18.91
C ILE A 174 -18.18 20.92 -18.66
N THR A 175 -18.66 20.16 -17.68
CA THR A 175 -20.09 20.11 -17.34
C THR A 175 -20.58 21.49 -16.89
N THR A 176 -19.83 22.17 -16.03
CA THR A 176 -20.20 23.52 -15.55
C THR A 176 -20.22 24.53 -16.69
N TYR A 177 -19.21 24.50 -17.56
CA TYR A 177 -19.15 25.32 -18.78
C TYR A 177 -20.37 25.10 -19.68
N LEU A 178 -20.74 23.84 -19.94
CA LEU A 178 -21.89 23.51 -20.79
C LEU A 178 -23.20 24.01 -20.17
N ILE A 179 -23.42 23.81 -18.87
CA ILE A 179 -24.65 24.25 -18.19
C ILE A 179 -24.79 25.78 -18.26
N ILE A 180 -23.76 26.53 -17.87
CA ILE A 180 -23.80 28.00 -17.88
C ILE A 180 -24.01 28.52 -19.31
N SER A 181 -23.31 27.93 -20.28
CA SER A 181 -23.41 28.35 -21.67
C SER A 181 -24.78 28.06 -22.28
N ILE A 182 -25.38 26.89 -21.98
CA ILE A 182 -26.73 26.56 -22.44
C ILE A 182 -27.75 27.53 -21.85
N ILE A 183 -27.65 27.85 -20.55
CA ILE A 183 -28.51 28.83 -19.89
C ILE A 183 -28.37 30.20 -20.58
N PHE A 184 -27.14 30.66 -20.80
CA PHE A 184 -26.88 31.94 -21.45
C PHE A 184 -27.44 31.99 -22.89
N LEU A 185 -27.18 30.97 -23.71
CA LEU A 185 -27.65 30.90 -25.08
C LEU A 185 -29.19 30.82 -25.16
N ARG A 186 -29.83 30.12 -24.23
CA ARG A 186 -31.28 29.98 -24.18
C ARG A 186 -32.00 31.24 -23.72
N PHE A 187 -31.55 31.83 -22.62
CA PHE A 187 -32.29 32.90 -21.95
C PHE A 187 -31.88 34.30 -22.38
N VAL A 188 -30.61 34.50 -22.78
CA VAL A 188 -30.13 35.81 -23.22
C VAL A 188 -30.19 35.95 -24.73
N LYS A 189 -29.76 34.91 -25.46
CA LYS A 189 -29.72 34.94 -26.94
C LYS A 189 -30.95 34.35 -27.62
N HIS A 190 -31.87 33.74 -26.86
CA HIS A 190 -33.07 33.09 -27.38
C HIS A 190 -32.82 32.07 -28.51
N GLU A 191 -31.62 31.47 -28.52
CA GLU A 191 -31.27 30.42 -29.48
C GLU A 191 -32.03 29.13 -29.15
N GLN A 192 -32.41 28.38 -30.18
CA GLN A 192 -33.18 27.14 -30.04
C GLN A 192 -32.51 25.97 -30.74
N GLY A 193 -32.86 24.75 -30.32
CA GLY A 193 -32.39 23.52 -30.94
C GLY A 193 -30.87 23.33 -30.82
N ILE A 194 -30.23 22.94 -31.92
CA ILE A 194 -28.82 22.53 -31.93
C ILE A 194 -27.83 23.68 -31.70
N ASN A 195 -28.29 24.93 -31.82
CA ASN A 195 -27.50 26.15 -31.58
C ASN A 195 -27.25 26.42 -30.08
N LEU A 196 -27.91 25.68 -29.18
CA LEU A 196 -27.70 25.77 -27.74
C LEU A 196 -26.36 25.18 -27.29
N ILE A 197 -25.65 24.45 -28.16
CA ILE A 197 -24.33 23.89 -27.85
C ILE A 197 -23.26 24.95 -28.15
N PRO A 198 -22.55 25.48 -27.13
CA PRO A 198 -21.51 26.46 -27.35
C PRO A 198 -20.32 25.85 -28.10
N ASN A 199 -19.75 26.56 -29.07
CA ASN A 199 -18.58 26.11 -29.84
C ASN A 199 -18.73 24.69 -30.41
N ARG A 200 -19.91 24.39 -30.99
CA ARG A 200 -20.25 23.07 -31.57
C ARG A 200 -19.15 22.46 -32.45
N THR A 201 -18.53 23.27 -33.30
CA THR A 201 -17.45 22.82 -34.20
C THR A 201 -16.26 22.27 -33.42
N LEU A 202 -15.89 22.91 -32.32
CA LEU A 202 -14.79 22.46 -31.45
C LEU A 202 -15.12 21.11 -30.79
N TRP A 203 -16.34 20.93 -30.27
CA TRP A 203 -16.74 19.64 -29.67
C TRP A 203 -16.78 18.49 -30.67
N LEU A 204 -17.24 18.77 -31.90
CA LEU A 204 -17.23 17.78 -32.98
C LEU A 204 -15.80 17.42 -33.41
N GLN A 205 -14.90 18.40 -33.49
CA GLN A 205 -13.49 18.18 -33.79
C GLN A 205 -12.84 17.32 -32.70
N ILE A 206 -13.00 17.69 -31.42
CA ILE A 206 -12.48 16.91 -30.30
C ILE A 206 -13.00 15.46 -30.33
N GLY A 207 -14.30 15.26 -30.59
CA GLY A 207 -14.89 13.93 -30.69
C GLY A 207 -14.35 13.11 -31.87
N ALA A 208 -14.18 13.75 -33.03
CA ALA A 208 -13.60 13.12 -34.22
C ALA A 208 -12.13 12.72 -33.99
N ASP A 209 -11.33 13.62 -33.41
CA ASP A 209 -9.92 13.39 -33.11
C ASP A 209 -9.75 12.29 -32.06
N ALA A 210 -10.59 12.27 -31.02
CA ALA A 210 -10.61 11.19 -30.04
C ALA A 210 -10.93 9.83 -30.68
N MET A 211 -11.95 9.77 -31.56
CA MET A 211 -12.29 8.54 -32.27
C MET A 211 -11.15 8.06 -33.17
N ASN A 212 -10.47 8.98 -33.85
CA ASN A 212 -9.31 8.68 -34.69
C ASN A 212 -8.14 8.14 -33.85
N GLY A 213 -7.86 8.75 -32.70
CA GLY A 213 -6.83 8.26 -31.77
C GLY A 213 -7.11 6.86 -31.22
N VAL A 214 -8.37 6.57 -30.86
CA VAL A 214 -8.79 5.23 -30.42
C VAL A 214 -8.60 4.21 -31.55
N ARG A 215 -9.06 4.52 -32.76
CA ARG A 215 -8.91 3.64 -33.92
C ARG A 215 -7.44 3.34 -34.20
N PHE A 216 -6.58 4.35 -34.20
CA PHE A 216 -5.13 4.20 -34.39
C PHE A 216 -4.50 3.27 -33.33
N THR A 217 -4.82 3.50 -32.06
CA THR A 217 -4.30 2.69 -30.96
C THR A 217 -4.76 1.23 -31.09
N VAL A 218 -6.04 1.01 -31.38
CA VAL A 218 -6.62 -0.33 -31.55
C VAL A 218 -6.02 -1.05 -32.76
N SER A 219 -5.83 -0.37 -33.89
CA SER A 219 -5.21 -0.97 -35.08
C SER A 219 -3.77 -1.39 -34.85
N LYS A 220 -2.99 -0.59 -34.10
CA LYS A 220 -1.60 -0.93 -33.75
C LYS A 220 -1.54 -2.10 -32.78
N VAL A 221 -2.39 -2.12 -31.76
CA VAL A 221 -2.48 -3.25 -30.80
C VAL A 221 -2.95 -4.54 -31.47
N ARG A 222 -3.80 -4.45 -32.50
CA ARG A 222 -4.31 -5.60 -33.25
C ARG A 222 -3.46 -6.02 -34.46
N GLY A 223 -2.34 -5.33 -34.72
CA GLY A 223 -1.43 -5.67 -35.83
C GLY A 223 -2.05 -5.54 -37.22
N ARG A 224 -3.08 -4.70 -37.40
CA ARG A 224 -3.62 -4.41 -38.74
C ARG A 224 -2.88 -3.22 -39.32
N ASP A 225 -1.87 -3.46 -40.15
CA ASP A 225 -1.24 -2.43 -40.98
C ASP A 225 -2.20 -2.05 -42.10
N SER A 226 -2.98 -0.99 -41.88
CA SER A 226 -3.92 -0.48 -42.88
C SER A 226 -3.77 1.04 -43.11
N TYR A 227 -2.57 1.60 -42.87
CA TYR A 227 -2.31 3.04 -43.01
C TYR A 227 -1.36 3.41 -44.15
N GLU A 228 -1.20 2.56 -45.17
CA GLU A 228 -0.38 2.89 -46.34
C GLU A 228 -1.12 3.69 -47.43
N LYS A 229 -2.30 4.26 -47.14
CA LYS A 229 -3.05 5.08 -48.11
C LYS A 229 -3.76 6.26 -47.44
N LEU A 230 -3.00 7.30 -47.15
CA LEU A 230 -3.47 8.69 -47.11
C LEU A 230 -2.39 9.58 -47.72
#